data_AF-K0SS80-F1
#
_entry.id   AF-K0SS80-F1
#
_cell.length_a   1.000
_cell.length_b   1.000
_cell.length_c   1.000
_cell.angle_alpha   90.00
_cell.angle_beta   90.00
_cell.angle_gamma   90.00
#
_symmetry.space_group_name_H-M   'P 1'
#
loop_
_entity.id
_entity.type
_entity.pdbx_description
1 polymer ?
#
loop_
_entity_poly.entity_id
_entity_poly.type
_entity_poly.pdbx_seq_one_letter_code
_entity_poly.pdbx_strand_id
1 'polypeptide(L)'
;MQGHAQSRNNLGCIEGRKGNYDRAVKHFLISARMGHKGSVGAVKMVFTNGYATKEQYADALKGYPDAVEERKAMIGMKPRGLDTRNIAAQIV
;
A
#
# COMPACT_ATOMS: atom_id res chain seq x y z
N MET A 1 -11.72 -16.74 -10.18
CA MET A 1 -10.74 -15.69 -10.52
C MET A 1 -9.81 -15.26 -9.35
N GLN A 2 -9.91 -15.83 -8.14
CA GLN A 2 -9.08 -15.44 -6.97
C GLN A 2 -7.59 -15.79 -7.08
N GLY A 3 -7.23 -16.87 -7.78
CA GLY A 3 -5.83 -17.32 -7.88
C GLY A 3 -4.87 -16.25 -8.45
N HIS A 4 -5.34 -15.47 -9.43
CA HIS A 4 -4.53 -14.40 -10.01
C HIS A 4 -4.28 -13.24 -9.04
N ALA A 5 -5.26 -12.91 -8.20
CA ALA A 5 -5.09 -11.88 -7.17
C ALA A 5 -4.11 -12.36 -6.09
N GLN A 6 -4.25 -13.61 -5.61
CA GLN A 6 -3.34 -14.19 -4.63
C GLN A 6 -1.89 -14.26 -5.14
N SER A 7 -1.68 -14.66 -6.39
CA SER A 7 -0.34 -14.66 -7.00
C SER A 7 0.28 -13.27 -7.03
N ARG A 8 -0.49 -12.22 -7.33
CA ARG A 8 -0.01 -10.83 -7.28
C ARG A 8 0.28 -10.36 -5.87
N ASN A 9 -0.55 -10.74 -4.90
CA ASN A 9 -0.25 -10.50 -3.49
C ASN A 9 1.11 -11.10 -3.09
N ASN A 10 1.36 -12.35 -3.49
CA ASN A 10 2.62 -13.03 -3.18
C ASN A 10 3.83 -12.34 -3.85
N LEU A 11 3.70 -11.89 -5.09
CA LEU A 11 4.74 -11.08 -5.75
C LEU A 11 5.03 -9.80 -4.96
N GLY A 12 3.98 -9.10 -4.49
CA GLY A 12 4.15 -7.92 -3.64
C GLY A 12 4.90 -8.25 -2.35
N CYS A 13 4.59 -9.37 -1.69
CA CYS A 13 5.31 -9.82 -0.50
C CYS A 13 6.79 -10.13 -0.81
N ILE A 14 7.09 -10.75 -1.94
CA ILE A 14 8.46 -11.06 -2.36
C ILE A 14 9.26 -9.77 -2.58
N GLU A 15 8.71 -8.80 -3.32
CA GLU A 15 9.36 -7.51 -3.53
C GLU A 15 9.53 -6.73 -2.21
N GLY A 16 8.54 -6.76 -1.33
CA GLY A 16 8.62 -6.13 0.00
C GLY A 16 9.72 -6.75 0.88
N ARG A 17 9.87 -8.07 0.86
CA ARG A 17 10.98 -8.76 1.57
C ARG A 17 12.36 -8.39 1.01
N LYS A 18 12.44 -8.01 -0.26
CA LYS A 18 13.66 -7.50 -0.89
C LYS A 18 13.89 -5.99 -0.65
N GLY A 19 12.97 -5.30 0.03
CA GLY A 19 13.01 -3.85 0.23
C GLY A 19 12.54 -3.03 -0.96
N ASN A 20 12.04 -3.66 -2.03
CA ASN A 20 11.56 -3.00 -3.24
C ASN A 20 10.11 -2.52 -3.06
N TYR A 21 9.88 -1.60 -2.11
CA TYR A 21 8.53 -1.21 -1.72
C TYR A 21 7.72 -0.56 -2.87
N ASP A 22 8.36 0.21 -3.75
CA ASP A 22 7.69 0.77 -4.93
C ASP A 22 7.11 -0.31 -5.86
N ARG A 23 7.80 -1.44 -6.01
CA ARG A 23 7.33 -2.59 -6.79
C ARG A 23 6.28 -3.38 -6.00
N ALA A 24 6.49 -3.56 -4.70
CA ALA A 24 5.56 -4.24 -3.82
C ALA A 24 4.17 -3.58 -3.86
N VAL A 25 4.10 -2.26 -3.75
CA VAL A 25 2.84 -1.48 -3.79
C VAL A 25 2.11 -1.71 -5.10
N LYS A 26 2.81 -1.70 -6.25
CA LYS A 26 2.18 -1.95 -7.56
C LYS A 26 1.50 -3.32 -7.61
N HIS A 27 2.18 -4.36 -7.14
CA HIS A 27 1.60 -5.70 -7.09
C HIS A 27 0.38 -5.78 -6.16
N PHE A 28 0.46 -5.14 -4.98
CA PHE A 28 -0.66 -5.10 -4.05
C PHE A 28 -1.86 -4.30 -4.60
N LEU A 29 -1.65 -3.17 -5.26
CA LEU A 29 -2.73 -2.38 -5.87
C LEU A 29 -3.51 -3.18 -6.92
N ILE A 30 -2.80 -3.88 -7.80
CA ILE A 30 -3.46 -4.70 -8.82
C ILE A 30 -4.27 -5.83 -8.17
N SER A 31 -3.71 -6.47 -7.14
CA SER A 31 -4.43 -7.51 -6.38
C SER A 31 -5.63 -6.96 -5.61
N ALA A 32 -5.51 -5.78 -5.01
CA ALA A 32 -6.58 -5.09 -4.30
C ALA A 32 -7.73 -4.69 -5.23
N ARG A 33 -7.42 -4.19 -6.44
CA ARG A 33 -8.40 -3.91 -7.51
C ARG A 33 -9.17 -5.15 -7.96
N MET A 34 -8.65 -6.35 -7.71
CA MET A 34 -9.32 -7.62 -7.94
C MET A 34 -10.13 -8.12 -6.73
N GLY A 35 -10.28 -7.31 -5.68
CA GLY A 35 -11.04 -7.66 -4.48
C GLY A 35 -10.26 -8.46 -3.43
N HIS A 36 -8.91 -8.48 -3.48
CA HIS A 36 -8.14 -9.24 -2.49
C HIS A 36 -7.84 -8.44 -1.21
N LYS A 37 -8.58 -8.75 -0.14
CA LYS A 37 -8.47 -8.10 1.18
C LYS A 37 -7.05 -8.05 1.74
N GLY A 38 -6.29 -9.15 1.60
CA GLY A 38 -4.92 -9.22 2.10
C GLY A 38 -4.00 -8.16 1.49
N SER A 39 -4.26 -7.78 0.23
CA SER A 39 -3.46 -6.78 -0.47
C SER A 39 -3.81 -5.35 -0.03
N VAL A 40 -5.07 -5.09 0.34
CA VAL A 40 -5.46 -3.82 0.98
C VAL A 40 -4.71 -3.63 2.31
N GLY A 41 -4.65 -4.70 3.13
CA GLY A 41 -3.89 -4.69 4.38
C GLY A 41 -2.38 -4.47 4.16
N ALA A 42 -1.82 -5.05 3.11
CA ALA A 42 -0.43 -4.83 2.74
C ALA A 42 -0.16 -3.37 2.32
N VAL A 43 -1.01 -2.77 1.48
CA VAL A 43 -0.87 -1.34 1.12
C VAL A 43 -1.00 -0.45 2.36
N LYS A 44 -1.92 -0.75 3.28
CA LYS A 44 -2.05 -0.03 4.57
C LYS A 44 -0.74 -0.07 5.35
N MET A 45 -0.12 -1.24 5.50
CA MET A 45 1.15 -1.40 6.19
C MET A 45 2.26 -0.55 5.55
N VAL A 46 2.39 -0.66 4.22
CA VAL A 46 3.41 0.06 3.46
C VAL A 46 3.18 1.58 3.53
N PHE A 47 1.93 2.03 3.49
CA PHE A 47 1.53 3.44 3.72
C PHE A 47 1.88 3.90 5.14
N THR A 48 1.54 3.12 6.17
CA THR A 48 1.87 3.48 7.55
C THR A 48 3.36 3.54 7.82
N ASN A 49 4.18 2.86 7.01
CA ASN A 49 5.64 2.90 7.08
C ASN A 49 6.27 3.98 6.17
N GLY A 50 5.47 4.81 5.50
CA GLY A 50 5.96 5.93 4.67
C GLY A 50 6.38 5.55 3.25
N TYR A 51 6.19 4.30 2.83
CA TYR A 51 6.60 3.80 1.51
C TYR A 51 5.48 3.80 0.46
N ALA A 52 4.26 4.15 0.86
CA ALA A 52 3.14 4.35 -0.06
C ALA A 52 2.44 5.67 0.24
N THR A 53 1.77 6.23 -0.77
CA THR A 53 1.04 7.49 -0.64
C THR A 53 -0.40 7.27 -0.19
N LYS A 54 -1.05 8.35 0.27
CA LYS A 54 -2.47 8.32 0.66
C LYS A 54 -3.36 7.95 -0.53
N GLU A 55 -2.99 8.38 -1.73
CA GLU A 55 -3.70 8.11 -2.97
C GLU A 55 -3.61 6.63 -3.35
N GLN A 56 -2.44 6.02 -3.18
CA GLN A 56 -2.26 4.58 -3.40
C GLN A 56 -3.10 3.78 -2.40
N TYR A 57 -3.11 4.17 -1.12
CA TYR A 57 -3.96 3.49 -0.15
C TYR A 57 -5.46 3.66 -0.46
N ALA A 58 -5.89 4.86 -0.86
CA ALA A 58 -7.25 5.12 -1.29
C ALA A 58 -7.64 4.29 -2.52
N ASP A 59 -6.74 4.09 -3.47
CA ASP A 59 -6.96 3.26 -4.66
C ASP A 59 -7.13 1.78 -4.30
N ALA A 60 -6.32 1.25 -3.37
CA ALA A 60 -6.51 -0.10 -2.86
C ALA A 60 -7.90 -0.29 -2.24
N LEU A 61 -8.38 0.71 -1.48
CA LEU A 61 -9.70 0.69 -0.84
C LEU A 61 -10.86 0.82 -1.84
N LYS A 62 -10.66 1.41 -3.02
CA LYS A 62 -11.66 1.40 -4.10
C LYS A 62 -11.87 0.01 -4.68
N GLY A 63 -10.80 -0.78 -4.76
CA GLY A 63 -10.82 -2.17 -5.22
C GLY A 63 -11.52 -3.15 -4.28
N TYR A 64 -11.78 -2.74 -3.03
CA TYR A 64 -12.42 -3.56 -2.01
C TYR A 64 -13.57 -2.77 -1.33
N PRO A 65 -14.77 -2.73 -1.94
CA PRO A 65 -15.89 -1.90 -1.49
C PRO A 65 -16.29 -2.10 -0.02
N ASP A 66 -16.11 -3.30 0.52
CA ASP A 66 -16.44 -3.64 1.92
C ASP A 66 -15.48 -2.99 2.93
N ALA A 67 -14.41 -2.32 2.49
CA ALA A 67 -13.47 -1.59 3.35
C ALA A 67 -13.96 -0.16 3.69
N VAL A 68 -15.27 0.03 3.90
CA VAL A 68 -15.87 1.34 4.22
C VAL A 68 -15.30 1.93 5.51
N GLU A 69 -15.18 1.11 6.55
CA GLU A 69 -14.63 1.56 7.84
C GLU A 69 -13.14 1.91 7.75
N GLU A 70 -12.37 1.13 6.99
CA GLU A 70 -10.96 1.44 6.70
C GLU A 70 -10.80 2.76 5.92
N ARG A 71 -11.73 3.07 5.01
CA ARG A 71 -11.74 4.36 4.29
C ARG A 71 -11.99 5.53 5.22
N LYS A 72 -12.90 5.40 6.19
CA LYS A 72 -13.12 6.44 7.21
C LYS A 72 -11.87 6.62 8.07
N ALA A 73 -11.26 5.52 8.52
CA ALA A 73 -10.02 5.56 9.30
C ALA A 73 -8.85 6.21 8.55
N MET A 74 -8.71 5.95 7.24
CA MET A 74 -7.66 6.51 6.39
C MET A 74 -7.56 8.05 6.46
N ILE A 75 -8.70 8.75 6.60
CA ILE A 75 -8.72 10.22 6.58
C ILE A 75 -7.83 10.81 7.67
N GLY A 76 -7.80 10.18 8.85
CA GLY A 76 -6.99 10.60 10.00
C GLY A 76 -5.61 9.95 10.12
N MET A 77 -5.26 8.99 9.25
CA MET A 77 -3.96 8.31 9.32
C MET A 77 -2.85 9.20 8.77
N LYS A 78 -1.77 9.39 9.55
CA LYS A 78 -0.50 9.93 9.07
C LYS A 78 0.50 8.80 8.85
N PRO A 79 1.24 8.78 7.73
CA PRO A 79 2.33 7.83 7.54
C PRO A 79 3.42 8.09 8.57
N ARG A 80 3.98 7.03 9.19
CA ARG A 80 5.21 7.16 9.97
C ARG A 80 6.34 7.36 8.98
N GLY A 81 6.83 8.59 8.84
CA GLY A 81 8.04 8.88 8.07
C GLY A 81 7.80 9.55 6.72
N LEU A 82 7.46 10.84 6.77
CA LEU A 82 8.28 11.85 6.10
C LEU A 82 8.66 12.83 7.20
N ASP A 83 9.69 12.47 8.00
CA ASP A 83 10.36 13.48 8.81
C ASP A 83 11.02 14.43 7.80
N THR A 84 10.44 15.61 7.64
CA THR A 84 10.86 16.65 6.67
C THR A 84 12.31 17.11 6.89
N ARG A 85 12.96 16.62 7.94
CA ARG A 85 14.37 16.86 8.27
C ARG A 85 15.39 16.19 7.35
N ASN A 86 15.02 15.19 6.53
CA ASN A 86 16.00 14.48 5.67
C ASN A 86 15.94 14.84 4.17
N ILE A 87 15.00 15.68 3.73
CA ILE A 87 14.93 16.12 2.31
C ILE A 87 15.92 17.28 2.07
N ALA A 88 16.27 18.05 3.11
CA ALA A 88 17.24 19.15 3.02
C ALA A 88 18.71 18.67 2.92
N ALA A 89 19.00 17.40 3.19
CA ALA A 89 20.37 16.87 3.20
C ALA A 89 20.82 16.23 1.88
N GLN A 90 19.99 16.25 0.83
CA GLN A 90 20.31 15.68 -0.49
C GLN A 90 20.40 16.73 -1.62
N ILE A 91 20.37 18.03 -1.29
CA ILE A 91 20.47 19.14 -2.27
C ILE A 91 21.62 20.11 -1.95
N VAL A 92 22.64 19.69 -1.20
CA VAL A 92 23.91 20.46 -1.09
C VAL A 92 25.08 19.57 -1.47
#